data_AF-A0A5C2I8H0-F1
#
_entry.id   AF-A0A5C2I8H0-F1
#
_cell.length_a   1.000
_cell.length_b   1.000
_cell.length_c   1.000
_cell.angle_alpha   90.00
_cell.angle_beta   90.00
_cell.angle_gamma   90.00
#
_symmetry.space_group_name_H-M   'P 1'
#
loop_
_entity.id
_entity.type
_entity.pdbx_description
1 polymer ?
#
loop_
_entity_poly.entity_id
_entity_poly.type
_entity_poly.pdbx_seq_one_letter_code
_entity_poly.pdbx_strand_id
1 'polypeptide(L)'
;DVMIWDSGALRDMHMRTVTFKGWFVLWSLAVDKIDKTNAKIYDEWHSRNDRAYIGYWYSRDGVEWTWGGRLFQTSADLRPWEWSGSLVMREGTENKVDMFYTSVGAPDGNSVPAVSSGTIHADDKGVWFEGFATSTEMFKADGVHYANASEDPYFDFRDPQPFINPGDGQLYTLFEGNVPGARGQFVIGTDEMGAVPPGYAVDAGAQYGAAAIGLARCVSGWRKGDYSRWELMPALVTALGVNDQTERPHFVFKDGLTYLFTISHHSTYTGKSTGPDGVYGFV
;
A
#
# COMPACT_ATOMS: atom_id res chain seq x y z
N ASP A 1 10.96 20.99 -9.59
CA ASP A 1 9.73 20.88 -8.78
C ASP A 1 8.93 19.68 -9.23
N VAL A 2 8.72 18.73 -8.33
CA VAL A 2 7.82 17.58 -8.50
C VAL A 2 6.72 17.68 -7.46
N MET A 3 5.51 17.21 -7.78
CA MET A 3 4.47 17.07 -6.78
C MET A 3 4.57 15.68 -6.17
N ILE A 4 4.49 15.58 -4.85
CA ILE A 4 4.59 14.32 -4.11
C ILE A 4 3.43 14.15 -3.13
N TRP A 5 3.09 12.90 -2.82
CA TRP A 5 2.16 12.57 -1.74
C TRP A 5 2.66 11.36 -0.95
N ASP A 6 2.01 10.20 -1.08
CA ASP A 6 2.35 9.01 -0.31
C ASP A 6 3.84 8.74 -0.34
N SER A 7 4.41 8.67 0.84
CA SER A 7 5.85 8.53 1.01
C SER A 7 6.14 7.53 2.11
N GLY A 8 7.28 6.86 2.01
CA GLY A 8 7.77 5.94 3.01
C GLY A 8 9.29 5.91 3.03
N ALA A 9 9.86 5.59 4.18
CA ALA A 9 11.30 5.41 4.29
C ALA A 9 11.74 4.06 3.72
N LEU A 10 13.01 3.97 3.33
CA LEU A 10 13.67 2.69 3.15
C LEU A 10 13.59 1.90 4.47
N ARG A 11 13.01 0.71 4.41
CA ARG A 11 12.86 -0.18 5.58
C ARG A 11 13.59 -1.49 5.38
N ASP A 12 13.78 -2.25 6.44
CA ASP A 12 14.02 -3.69 6.33
C ASP A 12 12.69 -4.47 6.43
N MET A 13 12.76 -5.79 6.22
CA MET A 13 11.59 -6.68 6.34
C MET A 13 11.13 -6.89 7.80
N HIS A 14 11.79 -6.27 8.77
CA HIS A 14 11.37 -6.25 10.18
C HIS A 14 10.67 -4.93 10.55
N MET A 15 10.21 -4.18 9.55
CA MET A 15 9.47 -2.92 9.70
C MET A 15 10.28 -1.78 10.31
N ARG A 16 11.61 -1.88 10.34
CA ARG A 16 12.49 -0.83 10.85
C ARG A 16 12.94 0.06 9.71
N THR A 17 12.92 1.37 9.92
CA THR A 17 13.59 2.32 9.02
C THR A 17 15.10 2.09 9.07
N VAL A 18 15.73 2.05 7.91
CA VAL A 18 17.18 1.85 7.77
C VAL A 18 17.81 2.93 6.90
N THR A 19 19.09 3.18 7.13
CA THR A 19 19.93 4.06 6.30
C THR A 19 20.86 3.22 5.43
N PHE A 20 21.28 3.74 4.28
CA PHE A 20 22.29 3.11 3.44
C PHE A 20 23.55 3.97 3.36
N LYS A 21 24.69 3.45 3.86
CA LYS A 21 25.99 4.17 3.91
C LYS A 21 25.89 5.60 4.48
N GLY A 22 25.10 5.76 5.55
CA GLY A 22 24.88 7.05 6.21
C GLY A 22 23.97 8.02 5.44
N TRP A 23 23.15 7.52 4.52
CA TRP A 23 22.08 8.27 3.87
C TRP A 23 20.72 7.77 4.32
N PHE A 24 19.84 8.69 4.70
CA PHE A 24 18.40 8.44 4.74
C PHE A 24 17.85 8.41 3.32
N VAL A 25 16.89 7.52 3.08
CA VAL A 25 16.24 7.37 1.77
C VAL A 25 14.74 7.29 1.97
N LEU A 26 13.99 8.05 1.17
CA LEU A 26 12.53 7.94 1.06
C LEU A 26 12.16 7.55 -0.37
N TRP A 27 11.05 6.86 -0.53
CA TRP A 27 10.30 6.79 -1.78
C TRP A 27 9.06 7.68 -1.66
N SER A 28 8.58 8.20 -2.80
CA SER A 28 7.33 8.96 -2.88
C SER A 28 6.60 8.64 -4.18
N LEU A 29 5.26 8.60 -4.12
CA LEU A 29 4.45 8.82 -5.30
C LEU A 29 4.63 10.26 -5.77
N ALA A 30 4.83 10.41 -7.08
CA ALA A 30 5.14 11.67 -7.71
C ALA A 30 4.46 11.81 -9.07
N VAL A 31 4.28 13.06 -9.48
CA VAL A 31 4.06 13.42 -10.89
C VAL A 31 5.02 14.53 -11.27
N ASP A 32 5.36 14.56 -12.56
CA ASP A 32 6.10 15.68 -13.13
C ASP A 32 5.29 16.96 -12.98
N LYS A 33 6.02 18.07 -12.88
CA LYS A 33 5.53 19.39 -12.50
C LYS A 33 4.11 19.67 -12.99
N ILE A 34 3.22 19.88 -12.03
CA ILE A 34 1.90 20.45 -12.27
C ILE A 34 2.03 21.95 -12.59
N ASP A 35 1.31 22.41 -13.61
CA ASP A 35 1.26 23.83 -13.96
C ASP A 35 0.43 24.59 -12.91
N LYS A 36 1.11 25.25 -11.96
CA LYS A 36 0.49 26.07 -10.91
C LYS A 36 -0.32 27.26 -11.46
N THR A 37 -0.18 27.59 -12.75
CA THR A 37 -0.97 28.64 -13.41
C THR A 37 -2.18 28.10 -14.16
N ASN A 38 -2.36 26.78 -14.19
CA ASN A 38 -3.49 26.13 -14.82
C ASN A 38 -4.80 26.51 -14.10
N ALA A 39 -5.74 27.11 -14.85
CA ALA A 39 -7.07 27.45 -14.33
C ALA A 39 -7.86 26.21 -13.83
N LYS A 40 -7.44 25.00 -14.25
CA LYS A 40 -7.98 23.70 -13.83
C LYS A 40 -7.05 22.93 -12.87
N ILE A 41 -6.22 23.64 -12.10
CA ILE A 41 -5.31 23.04 -11.11
C ILE A 41 -6.03 22.07 -10.15
N TYR A 42 -7.29 22.33 -9.81
CA TYR A 42 -8.12 21.43 -9.01
C TYR A 42 -8.30 20.07 -9.70
N ASP A 43 -8.71 20.05 -10.96
CA ASP A 43 -8.89 18.81 -11.74
C ASP A 43 -7.55 18.09 -11.92
N GLU A 44 -6.47 18.85 -12.12
CA GLU A 44 -5.12 18.32 -12.26
C GLU A 44 -4.62 17.63 -10.96
N TRP A 45 -4.96 18.20 -9.80
CA TRP A 45 -4.72 17.58 -8.50
C TRP A 45 -5.51 16.29 -8.32
N HIS A 46 -6.80 16.29 -8.67
CA HIS A 46 -7.67 15.11 -8.50
C HIS A 46 -7.32 13.97 -9.45
N SER A 47 -6.80 14.27 -10.64
CA SER A 47 -6.38 13.28 -11.64
C SER A 47 -4.90 12.86 -11.53
N ARG A 48 -4.17 13.28 -10.48
CA ARG A 48 -2.74 12.97 -10.33
C ARG A 48 -2.45 11.47 -10.21
N ASN A 49 -3.39 10.72 -9.62
CA ASN A 49 -3.24 9.27 -9.39
C ASN A 49 -3.13 8.51 -10.72
N ASP A 50 -3.74 9.03 -11.78
CA ASP A 50 -3.73 8.47 -13.15
C ASP A 50 -2.47 8.87 -13.95
N ARG A 51 -1.44 9.36 -13.25
CA ARG A 51 -0.14 9.75 -13.84
C ARG A 51 1.02 9.44 -12.90
N ALA A 52 0.74 8.79 -11.77
CA ALA A 52 1.69 8.58 -10.69
C ALA A 52 2.86 7.70 -11.13
N TYR A 53 4.05 8.09 -10.72
CA TYR A 53 5.24 7.25 -10.70
C TYR A 53 5.89 7.29 -9.32
N ILE A 54 6.71 6.29 -9.01
CA ILE A 54 7.51 6.22 -7.79
C ILE A 54 8.87 6.86 -8.08
N GLY A 55 9.23 7.85 -7.26
CA GLY A 55 10.59 8.39 -7.21
C GLY A 55 11.18 8.29 -5.81
N TYR A 56 12.39 8.80 -5.66
CA TYR A 56 13.12 8.71 -4.40
C TYR A 56 13.79 10.01 -4.00
N TRP A 57 14.03 10.13 -2.70
CA TRP A 57 14.75 11.22 -2.07
C TRP A 57 15.88 10.65 -1.22
N TYR A 58 16.94 11.44 -1.06
CA TYR A 58 18.01 11.10 -0.11
C TYR A 58 18.46 12.32 0.70
N SER A 59 18.92 12.06 1.92
CA SER A 59 19.35 13.07 2.87
C SER A 59 20.45 12.56 3.80
N ARG A 60 21.36 13.44 4.22
CA ARG A 60 22.36 13.13 5.27
C ARG A 60 21.79 13.30 6.68
N ASP A 61 20.89 14.26 6.88
CA ASP A 61 20.41 14.70 8.19
C ASP A 61 18.93 14.35 8.45
N GLY A 62 18.22 13.89 7.42
CA GLY A 62 16.79 13.59 7.47
C GLY A 62 15.90 14.84 7.44
N VAL A 63 16.48 16.02 7.22
CA VAL A 63 15.79 17.32 7.19
C VAL A 63 15.85 17.92 5.79
N GLU A 64 17.05 17.99 5.21
CA GLU A 64 17.28 18.53 3.87
C GLU A 64 17.32 17.39 2.85
N TRP A 65 16.36 17.38 1.92
CA TRP A 65 16.15 16.28 0.99
C TRP A 65 16.51 16.65 -0.44
N THR A 66 17.28 15.79 -1.09
CA THR A 66 17.60 15.91 -2.52
C THR A 66 16.74 14.92 -3.31
N TRP A 67 16.06 15.42 -4.34
CA TRP A 67 15.30 14.60 -5.28
C TRP A 67 16.24 13.77 -6.15
N GLY A 68 16.10 12.45 -6.10
CA GLY A 68 16.91 11.51 -6.87
C GLY A 68 16.32 11.15 -8.24
N GLY A 69 15.08 11.53 -8.51
CA GLY A 69 14.37 11.19 -9.74
C GLY A 69 13.45 9.97 -9.60
N ARG A 70 12.96 9.50 -10.74
CA ARG A 70 12.15 8.27 -10.83
C ARG A 70 12.98 7.06 -10.39
N LEU A 71 12.34 6.15 -9.66
CA LEU A 71 12.99 4.94 -9.16
C LEU A 71 13.07 3.85 -10.24
N PHE A 72 11.99 3.69 -11.02
CA PHE A 72 11.88 2.65 -12.03
C PHE A 72 12.40 3.10 -13.39
N GLN A 73 12.95 2.15 -14.16
CA GLN A 73 13.22 2.38 -15.58
C GLN A 73 11.91 2.53 -16.35
N THR A 74 11.95 3.29 -17.44
CA THR A 74 10.81 3.41 -18.35
C THR A 74 10.36 2.01 -18.80
N SER A 75 9.06 1.71 -18.64
CA SER A 75 8.43 0.42 -18.95
C SER A 75 8.71 -0.75 -18.00
N ALA A 76 9.31 -0.51 -16.82
CA ALA A 76 9.47 -1.55 -15.82
C ALA A 76 8.15 -1.98 -15.18
N ASP A 77 7.19 -1.06 -15.05
CA ASP A 77 5.84 -1.35 -14.59
C ASP A 77 5.03 -2.08 -15.67
N LEU A 78 4.09 -2.91 -15.23
CA LEU A 78 3.19 -3.71 -16.05
C LEU A 78 1.94 -2.93 -16.48
N ARG A 79 1.67 -1.80 -15.82
CA ARG A 79 0.55 -0.89 -16.06
C ARG A 79 1.07 0.56 -16.08
N PRO A 80 0.27 1.55 -16.52
CA PRO A 80 0.80 2.91 -16.72
C PRO A 80 1.05 3.70 -15.43
N TRP A 81 0.48 3.31 -14.29
CA TRP A 81 0.54 4.08 -13.06
C TRP A 81 1.07 3.25 -11.90
N GLU A 82 2.04 3.83 -11.21
CA GLU A 82 2.67 3.23 -10.05
C GLU A 82 2.04 3.85 -8.79
N TRP A 83 1.29 3.06 -8.03
CA TRP A 83 0.71 3.44 -6.73
C TRP A 83 1.53 2.86 -5.57
N SER A 84 1.10 3.20 -4.36
CA SER A 84 1.83 3.02 -3.11
C SER A 84 2.21 1.58 -2.78
N GLY A 85 3.14 1.47 -1.82
CA GLY A 85 3.65 0.22 -1.26
C GLY A 85 4.81 0.44 -0.30
N SER A 86 5.97 -0.19 -0.55
CA SER A 86 7.12 -0.21 0.34
C SER A 86 8.44 -0.50 -0.38
N LEU A 87 9.41 0.40 -0.22
CA LEU A 87 10.81 0.15 -0.57
C LEU A 87 11.54 -0.53 0.60
N VAL A 88 12.01 -1.75 0.39
CA VAL A 88 12.67 -2.54 1.43
C VAL A 88 14.08 -3.00 1.04
N MET A 89 15.01 -2.97 1.99
CA MET A 89 16.28 -3.69 1.92
C MET A 89 15.99 -5.19 1.98
N ARG A 90 16.50 -5.94 1.00
CA ARG A 90 16.34 -7.39 0.98
C ARG A 90 17.14 -8.03 2.10
N GLU A 91 16.45 -8.87 2.85
CA GLU A 91 17.02 -9.60 3.99
C GLU A 91 18.30 -10.36 3.62
N GLY A 92 19.34 -10.16 4.42
CA GLY A 92 20.63 -10.84 4.24
C GLY A 92 21.47 -10.34 3.05
N THR A 93 21.11 -9.21 2.45
CA THR A 93 21.92 -8.60 1.37
C THR A 93 22.51 -7.26 1.79
N GLU A 94 23.65 -6.90 1.20
CA GLU A 94 24.31 -5.62 1.50
C GLU A 94 23.59 -4.43 0.84
N ASN A 95 23.11 -4.61 -0.38
CA ASN A 95 22.64 -3.51 -1.22
C ASN A 95 21.51 -3.88 -2.19
N LYS A 96 20.83 -5.01 -2.00
CA LYS A 96 19.64 -5.31 -2.81
C LYS A 96 18.41 -4.70 -2.16
N VAL A 97 17.58 -4.10 -3.00
CA VAL A 97 16.33 -3.46 -2.59
C VAL A 97 15.20 -3.97 -3.45
N ASP A 98 14.01 -4.01 -2.86
CA ASP A 98 12.79 -4.45 -3.49
C ASP A 98 11.72 -3.38 -3.25
N MET A 99 11.15 -2.84 -4.32
CA MET A 99 10.00 -1.95 -4.25
C MET A 99 8.75 -2.79 -4.47
N PHE A 100 8.04 -3.07 -3.39
CA PHE A 100 6.69 -3.61 -3.42
C PHE A 100 5.75 -2.43 -3.66
N TYR A 101 4.87 -2.52 -4.64
CA TYR A 101 4.03 -1.39 -5.05
C TYR A 101 2.75 -1.91 -5.69
N THR A 102 1.84 -1.00 -6.04
CA THR A 102 0.62 -1.36 -6.73
C THR A 102 0.70 -0.88 -8.18
N SER A 103 0.64 -1.82 -9.12
CA SER A 103 0.58 -1.56 -10.56
C SER A 103 -0.87 -1.32 -10.97
N VAL A 104 -1.19 -0.16 -11.57
CA VAL A 104 -2.58 0.28 -11.80
C VAL A 104 -2.82 0.77 -13.22
N GLY A 105 -3.98 0.41 -13.77
CA GLY A 105 -4.50 0.92 -15.04
C GLY A 105 -4.80 -0.18 -16.06
N ALA A 106 -4.81 0.20 -17.35
CA ALA A 106 -5.13 -0.69 -18.47
C ALA A 106 -4.17 -1.88 -18.61
N PRO A 107 -4.59 -3.02 -19.21
CA PRO A 107 -5.84 -3.23 -19.96
C PRO A 107 -7.04 -3.67 -19.12
N ASP A 108 -6.82 -4.13 -17.89
CA ASP A 108 -7.86 -4.71 -17.05
C ASP A 108 -8.45 -3.72 -16.03
N GLY A 109 -7.90 -2.50 -15.95
CA GLY A 109 -8.37 -1.46 -15.02
C GLY A 109 -8.13 -1.82 -13.55
N ASN A 110 -7.37 -2.88 -13.32
CA ASN A 110 -7.14 -3.44 -12.00
C ASN A 110 -5.99 -2.72 -11.28
N SER A 111 -6.07 -2.77 -9.95
CA SER A 111 -4.97 -2.54 -9.03
C SER A 111 -4.36 -3.90 -8.65
N VAL A 112 -3.05 -4.06 -8.91
CA VAL A 112 -2.36 -5.34 -8.69
C VAL A 112 -1.04 -5.12 -7.93
N PRO A 113 -0.90 -5.67 -6.72
CA PRO A 113 0.36 -5.72 -6.01
C PRO A 113 1.45 -6.39 -6.86
N ALA A 114 2.56 -5.68 -7.00
CA ALA A 114 3.71 -6.07 -7.78
C ALA A 114 5.01 -5.71 -7.06
N VAL A 115 6.12 -6.27 -7.54
CA VAL A 115 7.44 -5.97 -7.02
C VAL A 115 8.45 -5.78 -8.14
N SER A 116 9.28 -4.76 -8.00
CA SER A 116 10.46 -4.55 -8.83
C SER A 116 11.71 -4.49 -7.97
N SER A 117 12.80 -5.12 -8.43
CA SER A 117 14.03 -5.24 -7.66
C SER A 117 15.16 -4.41 -8.26
N GLY A 118 15.99 -3.84 -7.39
CA GLY A 118 17.14 -3.06 -7.77
C GLY A 118 18.34 -3.26 -6.85
N THR A 119 19.35 -2.44 -7.08
CA THR A 119 20.55 -2.33 -6.26
C THR A 119 20.70 -0.87 -5.85
N ILE A 120 20.86 -0.62 -4.56
CA ILE A 120 21.12 0.72 -4.03
C ILE A 120 22.62 0.99 -3.99
N HIS A 121 23.01 2.20 -4.40
CA HIS A 121 24.38 2.67 -4.40
C HIS A 121 24.47 4.02 -3.73
N ALA A 122 25.62 4.33 -3.15
CA ALA A 122 25.87 5.61 -2.54
C ALA A 122 27.37 5.91 -2.44
N ASP A 123 27.69 7.19 -2.54
CA ASP A 123 29.01 7.76 -2.33
C ASP A 123 28.92 8.99 -1.40
N ASP A 124 29.92 9.86 -1.45
CA ASP A 124 29.97 11.12 -0.69
C ASP A 124 28.95 12.15 -1.19
N LYS A 125 28.51 12.06 -2.46
CA LYS A 125 27.63 13.03 -3.11
C LYS A 125 26.16 12.66 -3.05
N GLY A 126 25.82 11.39 -3.08
CA GLY A 126 24.41 11.00 -3.03
C GLY A 126 24.14 9.51 -3.09
N VAL A 127 22.86 9.21 -3.38
CA VAL A 127 22.31 7.87 -3.55
C VAL A 127 21.78 7.74 -4.97
N TRP A 128 21.96 6.56 -5.58
CA TRP A 128 21.32 6.20 -6.84
C TRP A 128 20.98 4.71 -6.86
N PHE A 129 20.17 4.31 -7.84
CA PHE A 129 19.74 2.93 -8.00
C PHE A 129 20.06 2.40 -9.39
N GLU A 130 20.38 1.12 -9.46
CA GLU A 130 20.48 0.32 -10.69
C GLU A 130 19.46 -0.83 -10.64
N GLY A 131 19.09 -1.37 -11.80
CA GLY A 131 18.01 -2.36 -11.89
C GLY A 131 16.65 -1.68 -12.00
N PHE A 132 15.63 -2.18 -11.30
CA PHE A 132 14.23 -1.75 -11.45
C PHE A 132 13.79 -1.72 -12.93
N ALA A 133 14.19 -2.75 -13.67
CA ALA A 133 14.00 -2.85 -15.11
C ALA A 133 12.74 -3.64 -15.50
N THR A 134 12.25 -4.49 -14.59
CA THR A 134 11.06 -5.31 -14.78
C THR A 134 10.34 -5.48 -13.44
N SER A 135 9.04 -5.78 -13.51
CA SER A 135 8.20 -6.05 -12.34
C SER A 135 7.55 -7.42 -12.42
N THR A 136 7.27 -8.00 -11.26
CA THR A 136 6.58 -9.28 -11.10
C THR A 136 5.26 -9.04 -10.37
N GLU A 137 4.12 -9.46 -10.94
CA GLU A 137 2.85 -9.47 -10.18
C GLU A 137 2.95 -10.47 -9.03
N MET A 138 2.45 -10.09 -7.86
CA MET A 138 2.50 -10.93 -6.66
C MET A 138 1.27 -11.82 -6.56
N PHE A 139 0.08 -11.21 -6.63
CA PHE A 139 -1.23 -11.86 -6.52
C PHE A 139 -2.33 -10.88 -6.97
N LYS A 140 -3.56 -11.39 -7.20
CA LYS A 140 -4.73 -10.61 -7.62
C LYS A 140 -5.91 -10.92 -6.70
N ALA A 141 -6.83 -9.97 -6.55
CA ALA A 141 -8.10 -10.21 -5.89
C ALA A 141 -8.84 -11.39 -6.54
N ASP A 142 -9.38 -12.29 -5.72
CA ASP A 142 -9.91 -13.58 -6.16
C ASP A 142 -11.43 -13.70 -6.06
N GLY A 143 -12.11 -12.73 -5.45
CA GLY A 143 -13.54 -12.78 -5.13
C GLY A 143 -13.92 -13.86 -4.11
N VAL A 144 -12.92 -14.38 -3.37
CA VAL A 144 -13.12 -15.39 -2.33
C VAL A 144 -12.60 -14.88 -0.99
N HIS A 145 -11.39 -14.33 -0.97
CA HIS A 145 -10.81 -13.65 0.18
C HIS A 145 -11.00 -12.14 0.10
N TYR A 146 -10.93 -11.57 -1.12
CA TYR A 146 -11.02 -10.14 -1.36
C TYR A 146 -11.83 -9.83 -2.61
N ALA A 147 -12.64 -8.76 -2.56
CA ALA A 147 -13.48 -8.34 -3.66
C ALA A 147 -12.68 -8.10 -4.95
N ASN A 148 -13.24 -8.50 -6.07
CA ASN A 148 -12.63 -8.26 -7.39
C ASN A 148 -13.51 -7.33 -8.25
N ALA A 149 -12.99 -6.96 -9.42
CA ALA A 149 -13.66 -6.07 -10.38
C ALA A 149 -15.07 -6.51 -10.82
N SER A 150 -15.41 -7.81 -10.73
CA SER A 150 -16.74 -8.32 -11.08
C SER A 150 -17.77 -8.13 -9.98
N GLU A 151 -17.32 -8.02 -8.73
CA GLU A 151 -18.16 -7.81 -7.55
C GLU A 151 -18.30 -6.32 -7.22
N ASP A 152 -17.24 -5.55 -7.47
CA ASP A 152 -17.21 -4.10 -7.32
C ASP A 152 -16.27 -3.45 -8.34
N PRO A 153 -16.77 -2.59 -9.26
CA PRO A 153 -15.91 -1.87 -10.20
C PRO A 153 -15.02 -0.80 -9.54
N TYR A 154 -15.25 -0.49 -8.26
CA TYR A 154 -14.49 0.46 -7.46
C TYR A 154 -13.66 -0.21 -6.36
N PHE A 155 -13.48 -1.53 -6.42
CA PHE A 155 -12.79 -2.29 -5.38
C PHE A 155 -11.39 -1.74 -5.06
N ASP A 156 -11.05 -1.76 -3.78
CA ASP A 156 -9.74 -1.45 -3.26
C ASP A 156 -8.88 -2.73 -3.21
N PHE A 157 -7.67 -2.68 -3.76
CA PHE A 157 -6.69 -3.77 -3.70
C PHE A 157 -5.25 -3.26 -3.93
N ARG A 158 -4.60 -2.75 -2.88
CA ARG A 158 -3.37 -1.94 -3.02
C ARG A 158 -2.49 -1.94 -1.77
N ASP A 159 -1.39 -1.22 -1.84
CA ASP A 159 -0.48 -0.90 -0.73
C ASP A 159 0.21 -2.10 -0.06
N PRO A 160 0.94 -2.94 -0.82
CA PRO A 160 1.67 -4.06 -0.24
C PRO A 160 2.75 -3.60 0.75
N GLN A 161 2.64 -4.04 2.00
CA GLN A 161 3.60 -3.81 3.07
C GLN A 161 4.18 -5.16 3.55
N PRO A 162 5.32 -5.60 3.00
CA PRO A 162 5.95 -6.87 3.37
C PRO A 162 6.55 -6.82 4.77
N PHE A 163 6.50 -7.94 5.49
CA PHE A 163 7.14 -8.13 6.78
C PHE A 163 7.47 -9.61 7.04
N ILE A 164 8.55 -9.87 7.78
CA ILE A 164 8.84 -11.19 8.32
C ILE A 164 8.07 -11.32 9.64
N ASN A 165 7.17 -12.30 9.71
CA ASN A 165 6.44 -12.58 10.93
C ASN A 165 7.42 -13.13 11.99
N PRO A 166 7.55 -12.47 13.16
CA PRO A 166 8.47 -12.93 14.20
C PRO A 166 8.07 -14.30 14.79
N GLY A 167 6.81 -14.73 14.66
CA GLY A 167 6.33 -16.00 15.21
C GLY A 167 6.78 -17.24 14.44
N ASP A 168 6.98 -17.16 13.13
CA ASP A 168 7.31 -18.30 12.27
C ASP A 168 8.46 -18.06 11.27
N GLY A 169 8.97 -16.83 11.21
CA GLY A 169 10.06 -16.42 10.31
C GLY A 169 9.70 -16.43 8.82
N GLN A 170 8.42 -16.54 8.46
CA GLN A 170 7.94 -16.50 7.07
C GLN A 170 7.70 -15.05 6.62
N LEU A 171 7.75 -14.84 5.31
CA LEU A 171 7.45 -13.54 4.70
C LEU A 171 5.97 -13.43 4.39
N TYR A 172 5.36 -12.38 4.92
CA TYR A 172 4.00 -11.98 4.66
C TYR A 172 3.97 -10.58 4.05
N THR A 173 2.81 -10.17 3.54
CA THR A 173 2.51 -8.77 3.24
C THR A 173 1.11 -8.44 3.72
N LEU A 174 0.99 -7.27 4.34
CA LEU A 174 -0.30 -6.60 4.46
C LEU A 174 -0.63 -5.90 3.15
N PHE A 175 -1.91 -5.62 2.93
CA PHE A 175 -2.41 -4.80 1.83
C PHE A 175 -3.84 -4.34 2.15
N GLU A 176 -4.28 -3.27 1.52
CA GLU A 176 -5.69 -2.87 1.52
C GLU A 176 -6.48 -3.76 0.56
N GLY A 177 -7.64 -4.22 0.99
CA GLY A 177 -8.63 -4.92 0.18
C GLY A 177 -10.05 -4.48 0.51
N ASN A 178 -11.05 -4.99 -0.21
CA ASN A 178 -12.43 -5.03 0.26
C ASN A 178 -12.92 -6.45 0.54
N VAL A 179 -13.92 -6.57 1.41
CA VAL A 179 -14.65 -7.82 1.71
C VAL A 179 -15.30 -8.34 0.42
N PRO A 180 -15.11 -9.62 0.05
CA PRO A 180 -15.68 -10.20 -1.17
C PRO A 180 -17.20 -10.28 -1.10
N GLY A 181 -17.86 -10.08 -2.24
CA GLY A 181 -19.30 -9.99 -2.37
C GLY A 181 -19.75 -8.75 -3.15
N ALA A 182 -20.95 -8.81 -3.73
CA ALA A 182 -21.47 -7.76 -4.58
C ALA A 182 -21.67 -6.44 -3.80
N ARG A 183 -21.08 -5.34 -4.30
CA ARG A 183 -21.17 -4.01 -3.67
C ARG A 183 -22.63 -3.63 -3.37
N GLY A 184 -22.89 -3.20 -2.15
CA GLY A 184 -24.22 -2.75 -1.74
C GLY A 184 -25.22 -3.86 -1.45
N GLN A 185 -24.81 -5.15 -1.50
CA GLN A 185 -25.65 -6.30 -1.17
C GLN A 185 -25.26 -6.98 0.14
N PHE A 186 -24.30 -6.41 0.89
CA PHE A 186 -23.91 -6.93 2.19
C PHE A 186 -25.06 -6.84 3.20
N VAL A 187 -25.28 -7.94 3.92
CA VAL A 187 -26.16 -7.96 5.09
C VAL A 187 -25.28 -7.75 6.31
N ILE A 188 -25.42 -6.60 6.96
CA ILE A 188 -24.67 -6.27 8.17
C ILE A 188 -25.38 -6.95 9.35
N GLY A 189 -24.73 -7.94 9.94
CA GLY A 189 -25.27 -8.78 10.99
C GLY A 189 -24.97 -8.25 12.39
N THR A 190 -25.31 -9.06 13.39
CA THR A 190 -24.98 -8.77 14.79
C THR A 190 -23.48 -8.79 15.07
N ASP A 191 -22.72 -9.56 14.29
CA ASP A 191 -21.28 -9.71 14.47
C ASP A 191 -20.55 -8.44 14.03
N GLU A 192 -20.94 -7.84 12.91
CA GLU A 192 -20.40 -6.54 12.44
C GLU A 192 -20.89 -5.37 13.29
N MET A 193 -22.17 -5.37 13.68
CA MET A 193 -22.76 -4.32 14.51
C MET A 193 -22.16 -4.30 15.92
N GLY A 194 -21.74 -5.45 16.42
CA GLY A 194 -21.28 -5.62 17.79
C GLY A 194 -22.39 -5.44 18.84
N ALA A 195 -21.98 -5.36 20.10
CA ALA A 195 -22.90 -5.24 21.22
C ALA A 195 -23.44 -3.80 21.35
N VAL A 196 -24.63 -3.54 20.81
CA VAL A 196 -25.35 -2.26 20.94
C VAL A 196 -26.58 -2.39 21.86
N PRO A 197 -27.03 -1.31 22.53
CA PRO A 197 -28.25 -1.35 23.33
C PRO A 197 -29.50 -1.71 22.52
N PRO A 198 -30.58 -2.22 23.15
CA PRO A 198 -31.85 -2.44 22.47
C PRO A 198 -32.37 -1.19 21.77
N GLY A 199 -32.85 -1.34 20.53
CA GLY A 199 -33.40 -0.26 19.71
C GLY A 199 -32.41 0.40 18.76
N TYR A 200 -31.13 0.05 18.82
CA TYR A 200 -30.16 0.37 17.78
C TYR A 200 -30.28 -0.64 16.62
N ALA A 201 -30.19 -0.15 15.40
CA ALA A 201 -30.26 -0.94 14.17
C ALA A 201 -29.19 -0.47 13.19
N VAL A 202 -28.83 -1.33 12.25
CA VAL A 202 -27.94 -0.98 11.14
C VAL A 202 -28.60 0.10 10.29
N ASP A 203 -27.91 1.23 10.13
CA ASP A 203 -28.39 2.33 9.30
C ASP A 203 -28.27 2.00 7.80
N ALA A 204 -29.24 2.51 7.03
CA ALA A 204 -29.20 2.42 5.58
C ALA A 204 -27.91 3.03 5.02
N GLY A 205 -27.29 2.34 4.07
CA GLY A 205 -26.03 2.73 3.46
C GLY A 205 -24.81 2.03 4.06
N ALA A 206 -24.92 1.39 5.24
CA ALA A 206 -23.83 0.62 5.84
C ALA A 206 -23.31 -0.48 4.89
N GLN A 207 -24.19 -1.08 4.08
CA GLN A 207 -23.86 -2.13 3.12
C GLN A 207 -22.92 -1.69 1.97
N TYR A 208 -22.50 -0.43 1.92
CA TYR A 208 -21.48 0.05 0.99
C TYR A 208 -20.09 0.14 1.60
N GLY A 209 -19.93 -0.03 2.92
CA GLY A 209 -18.60 -0.01 3.54
C GLY A 209 -18.07 -1.42 3.61
N ALA A 210 -17.02 -1.71 2.85
CA ALA A 210 -16.49 -3.06 2.73
C ALA A 210 -14.97 -3.13 2.96
N ALA A 211 -14.35 -2.19 3.68
CA ALA A 211 -12.89 -2.22 3.86
C ALA A 211 -12.39 -3.51 4.53
N ALA A 212 -11.22 -3.98 4.10
CA ALA A 212 -10.52 -5.11 4.67
C ALA A 212 -9.00 -4.85 4.69
N ILE A 213 -8.35 -5.24 5.79
CA ILE A 213 -6.89 -5.31 5.86
C ILE A 213 -6.49 -6.74 5.56
N GLY A 214 -5.93 -6.93 4.37
CA GLY A 214 -5.56 -8.23 3.85
C GLY A 214 -4.21 -8.74 4.33
N LEU A 215 -4.03 -10.05 4.16
CA LEU A 215 -2.78 -10.76 4.43
C LEU A 215 -2.51 -11.77 3.31
N ALA A 216 -1.27 -11.81 2.84
CA ALA A 216 -0.79 -12.85 1.95
C ALA A 216 0.57 -13.37 2.41
N ARG A 217 0.82 -14.67 2.23
CA ARG A 217 2.08 -15.33 2.55
C ARG A 217 2.87 -15.61 1.28
N CYS A 218 4.15 -15.22 1.25
CA CYS A 218 5.03 -15.58 0.15
C CYS A 218 5.42 -17.05 0.26
N VAL A 219 5.18 -17.82 -0.80
CA VAL A 219 5.47 -19.28 -0.85
C VAL A 219 6.55 -19.61 -1.90
N SER A 220 7.23 -18.60 -2.42
CA SER A 220 8.38 -18.71 -3.33
C SER A 220 9.71 -18.41 -2.62
N GLY A 221 10.83 -18.46 -3.36
CA GLY A 221 12.18 -18.33 -2.81
C GLY A 221 12.56 -16.89 -2.43
N TRP A 222 11.80 -16.22 -1.56
CA TRP A 222 11.89 -14.78 -1.31
C TRP A 222 13.27 -14.30 -0.83
N ARG A 223 14.02 -15.12 -0.08
CA ARG A 223 15.41 -14.79 0.32
C ARG A 223 16.36 -14.65 -0.86
N LYS A 224 16.00 -15.23 -2.01
CA LYS A 224 16.73 -15.10 -3.29
C LYS A 224 16.15 -13.99 -4.18
N GLY A 225 15.14 -13.26 -3.71
CA GLY A 225 14.41 -12.25 -4.49
C GLY A 225 13.30 -12.81 -5.36
N ASP A 226 12.87 -14.04 -5.13
CA ASP A 226 11.74 -14.63 -5.85
C ASP A 226 10.44 -14.42 -5.07
N TYR A 227 9.64 -13.47 -5.53
CA TYR A 227 8.34 -13.08 -4.98
C TYR A 227 7.19 -13.44 -5.93
N SER A 228 7.37 -14.44 -6.79
CA SER A 228 6.42 -14.78 -7.86
C SER A 228 5.19 -15.55 -7.40
N ARG A 229 5.17 -16.06 -6.16
CA ARG A 229 4.05 -16.85 -5.65
C ARG A 229 3.67 -16.50 -4.23
N TRP A 230 2.39 -16.22 -4.07
CA TRP A 230 1.78 -15.87 -2.79
C TRP A 230 0.50 -16.67 -2.59
N GLU A 231 0.20 -16.93 -1.33
CA GLU A 231 -1.07 -17.50 -0.87
C GLU A 231 -1.85 -16.38 -0.18
N LEU A 232 -2.99 -16.01 -0.76
CA LEU A 232 -3.95 -15.12 -0.10
C LEU A 232 -4.52 -15.81 1.13
N MET A 233 -4.65 -15.05 2.21
CA MET A 233 -5.18 -15.52 3.48
C MET A 233 -6.44 -14.73 3.84
N PRO A 234 -7.25 -15.19 4.81
CA PRO A 234 -8.34 -14.39 5.36
C PRO A 234 -7.86 -13.02 5.84
N ALA A 235 -8.71 -12.01 5.68
CA ALA A 235 -8.44 -10.66 6.16
C ALA A 235 -8.21 -10.66 7.68
N LEU A 236 -7.28 -9.82 8.14
CA LEU A 236 -7.01 -9.64 9.57
C LEU A 236 -8.05 -8.78 10.27
N VAL A 237 -8.54 -7.76 9.55
CA VAL A 237 -9.56 -6.83 10.02
C VAL A 237 -10.51 -6.59 8.86
N THR A 238 -11.81 -6.60 9.14
CA THR A 238 -12.83 -6.09 8.24
C THR A 238 -13.53 -4.91 8.91
N ALA A 239 -13.86 -3.89 8.13
CA ALA A 239 -14.65 -2.73 8.54
C ALA A 239 -16.02 -2.74 7.84
N LEU A 240 -16.57 -3.94 7.63
CA LEU A 240 -17.83 -4.16 6.95
C LEU A 240 -18.96 -3.42 7.69
N GLY A 241 -19.70 -2.57 6.98
CA GLY A 241 -20.74 -1.73 7.60
C GLY A 241 -20.24 -0.43 8.23
N VAL A 242 -18.93 -0.17 8.25
CA VAL A 242 -18.31 0.96 8.95
C VAL A 242 -17.64 1.93 7.98
N ASN A 243 -16.68 1.46 7.20
CA ASN A 243 -15.88 2.28 6.28
C ASN A 243 -15.55 1.47 5.02
N ASP A 244 -15.31 2.15 3.91
CA ASP A 244 -14.92 1.53 2.64
C ASP A 244 -13.40 1.43 2.47
N GLN A 245 -12.60 2.22 3.20
CA GLN A 245 -11.15 2.31 3.02
C GLN A 245 -10.37 2.09 4.31
N THR A 246 -9.38 1.20 4.22
CA THR A 246 -8.35 0.93 5.25
C THR A 246 -7.00 0.85 4.55
N GLU A 247 -6.53 2.00 4.08
CA GLU A 247 -5.36 2.12 3.21
C GLU A 247 -4.05 2.01 3.99
N ARG A 248 -2.97 1.73 3.26
CA ARG A 248 -1.58 1.69 3.76
C ARG A 248 -1.40 0.93 5.10
N PRO A 249 -1.93 -0.30 5.23
CA PRO A 249 -1.83 -1.05 6.47
C PRO A 249 -0.37 -1.42 6.78
N HIS A 250 0.04 -1.26 8.03
CA HIS A 250 1.38 -1.61 8.47
C HIS A 250 1.44 -1.98 9.96
N PHE A 251 2.36 -2.88 10.29
CA PHE A 251 2.65 -3.23 11.67
C PHE A 251 3.71 -2.35 12.31
N VAL A 252 3.58 -2.16 13.62
CA VAL A 252 4.64 -1.74 14.55
C VAL A 252 4.71 -2.78 15.67
N PHE A 253 5.84 -3.50 15.73
CA PHE A 253 6.11 -4.43 16.82
C PHE A 253 6.76 -3.68 17.98
N LYS A 254 6.10 -3.64 19.14
CA LYS A 254 6.58 -2.87 20.30
C LYS A 254 6.12 -3.49 21.61
N ASP A 255 7.03 -3.62 22.56
CA ASP A 255 6.77 -4.10 23.93
C ASP A 255 6.02 -5.45 24.00
N GLY A 256 6.30 -6.34 23.03
CA GLY A 256 5.65 -7.66 22.91
C GLY A 256 4.26 -7.63 22.28
N LEU A 257 3.79 -6.46 21.83
CA LEU A 257 2.51 -6.27 21.16
C LEU A 257 2.72 -6.01 19.65
N THR A 258 1.68 -6.31 18.88
CA THR A 258 1.63 -6.09 17.42
C THR A 258 0.58 -5.04 17.12
N TYR A 259 1.02 -3.79 16.93
CA TYR A 259 0.13 -2.71 16.56
C TYR A 259 -0.10 -2.70 15.06
N LEU A 260 -1.36 -2.75 14.62
CA LEU A 260 -1.75 -2.58 13.23
C LEU A 260 -2.26 -1.15 13.03
N PHE A 261 -1.64 -0.41 12.11
CA PHE A 261 -2.08 0.92 11.71
C PHE A 261 -2.54 0.92 10.27
N THR A 262 -3.53 1.76 9.98
CA THR A 262 -4.09 1.99 8.64
C THR A 262 -4.59 3.44 8.57
N ILE A 263 -4.67 4.02 7.37
CA ILE A 263 -5.32 5.32 7.19
C ILE A 263 -6.74 5.15 6.66
N SER A 264 -7.58 6.15 6.92
CA SER A 264 -8.91 6.23 6.34
C SER A 264 -9.37 7.69 6.23
N HIS A 265 -10.49 7.90 5.55
CA HIS A 265 -11.07 9.20 5.26
C HIS A 265 -12.44 9.38 5.94
N HIS A 266 -12.78 10.63 6.28
CA HIS A 266 -14.11 10.97 6.78
C HIS A 266 -15.20 10.61 5.75
N SER A 267 -14.93 10.85 4.47
CA SER A 267 -15.89 10.65 3.38
C SER A 267 -16.16 9.20 3.00
N THR A 268 -15.37 8.25 3.53
CA THR A 268 -15.50 6.82 3.21
C THR A 268 -16.23 6.03 4.29
N TYR A 269 -16.66 6.70 5.37
CA TYR A 269 -17.59 6.13 6.33
C TYR A 269 -18.97 5.88 5.70
N THR A 270 -19.61 4.80 6.12
CA THR A 270 -20.91 4.38 5.59
C THR A 270 -21.99 4.30 6.67
N GLY A 271 -23.26 4.24 6.24
CA GLY A 271 -24.40 4.36 7.14
C GLY A 271 -24.42 5.74 7.82
N LYS A 272 -24.41 5.73 9.17
CA LYS A 272 -24.25 6.94 9.99
C LYS A 272 -22.94 6.94 10.81
N SER A 273 -22.04 6.02 10.52
CA SER A 273 -20.71 6.01 11.12
C SER A 273 -19.96 7.28 10.71
N THR A 274 -19.09 7.77 11.58
CA THR A 274 -18.29 8.96 11.29
C THR A 274 -16.99 8.94 12.08
N GLY A 275 -15.97 9.56 11.51
CA GLY A 275 -14.65 9.72 12.11
C GLY A 275 -13.83 10.73 11.31
N PRO A 276 -12.69 11.19 11.83
CA PRO A 276 -11.80 12.11 11.12
C PRO A 276 -10.99 11.38 10.03
N ASP A 277 -10.48 12.14 9.06
CA ASP A 277 -9.33 11.70 8.27
C ASP A 277 -8.13 11.45 9.19
N GLY A 278 -7.39 10.37 8.95
CA GLY A 278 -6.15 10.12 9.68
C GLY A 278 -5.79 8.66 9.84
N VAL A 279 -4.95 8.39 10.84
CA VAL A 279 -4.45 7.06 11.18
C VAL A 279 -5.34 6.42 12.24
N TYR A 280 -5.81 5.21 11.95
CA TYR A 280 -6.53 4.32 12.86
C TYR A 280 -5.59 3.19 13.29
N GLY A 281 -5.80 2.66 14.50
CA GLY A 281 -4.90 1.68 15.10
C GLY A 281 -5.62 0.58 15.89
N PHE A 282 -5.07 -0.63 15.81
CA PHE A 282 -5.50 -1.84 16.52
C PHE A 282 -4.29 -2.47 17.23
N VAL A 283 -4.52 -3.26 18.27
CA VAL A 283 -3.48 -3.94 19.06
C VAL A 283 -3.94 -5.32 19.53
#